data_AF-A0A0G3GY23-F1
#
_entry.id   AF-A0A0G3GY23-F1
#
_cell.length_a   1.000
_cell.length_b   1.000
_cell.length_c   1.000
_cell.angle_alpha   90.00
_cell.angle_beta   90.00
_cell.angle_gamma   90.00
#
_symmetry.space_group_name_H-M   'P 1'
#
loop_
_entity.id
_entity.type
_entity.pdbx_description
1 polymer ?
#
loop_
_entity_poly.entity_id
_entity_poly.type
_entity_poly.pdbx_seq_one_letter_code
_entity_poly.pdbx_strand_id
1 'polypeptide(L)'
;MKFWFAGVMTPTPAHSSQTNQQSDDLPAETTTNTKRHTLPLVARIPTAKIFEDDWRSRTSPKHPCPVILIHGTGETKACWAGLGTELRELGYAVFAPDFGNRSTDAVAESAAQVGAYIDAVLTVTGARKAILVGHSQGGILARYWMHFLGGSSKVHQLICLSVPNHGTQPGGFLPDIALTPHVQRRIHQLITAWFGPSGFEMLSDSPLIDALNATGDTIPGIHYSCITTRSDAIITPVESCFLDGRHSNNIYVQDTAQHMLVMHEDMPYNKHVRALVVAEIENCPPLDPEIPEAEVPVPFSLRAKRALRVLRG
;
A
#
# COMPACT_ATOMS: atom_id res chain seq x y z
N MET A 1 -70.66 -72.77 -11.78
CA MET A 1 -71.68 -71.96 -12.48
C MET A 1 -71.74 -70.60 -11.84
N LYS A 2 -71.47 -69.55 -12.64
CA LYS A 2 -72.02 -68.17 -12.62
C LYS A 2 -72.00 -67.39 -11.29
N PHE A 3 -71.07 -66.42 -11.16
CA PHE A 3 -71.23 -64.94 -11.35
C PHE A 3 -71.88 -64.25 -10.12
N TRP A 4 -71.60 -63.01 -9.71
CA TRP A 4 -70.51 -62.02 -9.74
C TRP A 4 -71.10 -60.74 -9.09
N PHE A 5 -70.25 -59.73 -8.85
CA PHE A 5 -70.50 -58.34 -8.42
C PHE A 5 -70.59 -58.12 -6.90
N ALA A 6 -69.56 -57.57 -6.22
CA ALA A 6 -68.80 -56.32 -6.36
C ALA A 6 -69.54 -55.10 -5.78
N GLY A 7 -68.91 -54.45 -4.80
CA GLY A 7 -69.23 -53.07 -4.44
C GLY A 7 -69.00 -52.70 -2.97
N VAL A 8 -68.05 -51.77 -2.78
CA VAL A 8 -68.02 -50.71 -1.73
C VAL A 8 -67.25 -50.98 -0.43
N MET A 9 -66.02 -50.43 -0.44
CA MET A 9 -65.33 -49.64 0.59
C MET A 9 -65.80 -49.69 2.05
N THR A 10 -64.98 -50.28 2.91
CA THR A 10 -64.01 -49.64 3.85
C THR A 10 -63.56 -50.71 4.86
N PRO A 11 -62.29 -50.68 5.32
CA PRO A 11 -62.17 -50.55 6.77
C PRO A 11 -60.95 -49.77 7.28
N THR A 12 -61.17 -49.28 8.50
CA THR A 12 -60.31 -48.86 9.62
C THR A 12 -59.00 -49.67 9.84
N PRO A 13 -58.08 -49.18 10.71
CA PRO A 13 -56.64 -49.31 10.56
C PRO A 13 -56.07 -50.61 11.14
N ALA A 14 -54.92 -51.02 10.61
CA ALA A 14 -54.06 -52.03 11.23
C ALA A 14 -52.64 -51.48 11.36
N HIS A 15 -52.17 -51.46 12.60
CA HIS A 15 -50.77 -51.28 12.96
C HIS A 15 -49.92 -52.36 12.29
N SER A 16 -48.85 -51.94 11.60
CA SER A 16 -47.61 -52.69 11.57
C SER A 16 -46.42 -51.73 11.54
N SER A 17 -45.51 -52.01 12.46
CA SER A 17 -44.28 -51.35 12.83
C SER A 17 -43.28 -51.19 11.69
N GLN A 18 -42.70 -49.99 11.54
CA GLN A 18 -41.33 -49.80 11.04
C GLN A 18 -40.78 -48.43 11.48
N THR A 19 -39.80 -48.50 12.38
CA THR A 19 -38.62 -47.63 12.50
C THR A 19 -38.77 -46.11 12.48
N ASN A 20 -38.71 -45.57 13.70
CA ASN A 20 -38.26 -44.25 14.14
C ASN A 20 -37.39 -43.47 13.11
N GLN A 21 -37.99 -42.53 12.38
CA GLN A 21 -37.26 -41.41 11.76
C GLN A 21 -37.41 -40.20 12.68
N GLN A 22 -36.35 -39.94 13.42
CA GLN A 22 -36.17 -38.75 14.23
C GLN A 22 -35.84 -37.59 13.28
N SER A 23 -36.85 -36.77 12.95
CA SER A 23 -36.66 -35.46 12.34
C SER A 23 -36.30 -34.49 13.46
N ASP A 24 -35.01 -34.31 13.69
CA ASP A 24 -34.51 -33.24 14.55
C ASP A 24 -34.81 -31.89 13.86
N ASP A 25 -35.74 -31.14 14.46
CA ASP A 25 -35.97 -29.73 14.18
C ASP A 25 -34.68 -28.95 14.48
N LEU A 26 -33.93 -28.60 13.43
CA LEU A 26 -32.86 -27.62 13.53
C LEU A 26 -33.49 -26.23 13.63
N PRO A 27 -33.17 -25.43 14.67
CA PRO A 27 -33.69 -24.08 14.81
C PRO A 27 -33.18 -23.22 13.65
N ALA A 28 -34.09 -22.44 13.07
CA ALA A 28 -33.85 -21.49 11.99
C ALA A 28 -32.52 -20.75 12.20
N GLU A 29 -31.64 -20.85 11.20
CA GLU A 29 -30.42 -20.05 11.13
C GLU A 29 -30.77 -18.58 11.38
N THR A 30 -30.37 -18.09 12.55
CA THR A 30 -30.12 -16.68 12.79
C THR A 30 -29.16 -16.23 11.71
N THR A 31 -29.70 -15.60 10.66
CA THR A 31 -28.94 -14.94 9.61
C THR A 31 -28.20 -13.78 10.26
N THR A 32 -27.01 -14.09 10.80
CA THR A 32 -26.02 -13.07 11.12
C THR A 32 -25.75 -12.35 9.81
N ASN A 33 -26.24 -11.12 9.71
CA ASN A 33 -25.92 -10.17 8.66
C ASN A 33 -24.42 -9.87 8.72
N THR A 34 -23.62 -10.81 8.23
CA THR A 34 -22.23 -10.61 7.90
C THR A 34 -22.25 -9.68 6.70
N LYS A 35 -22.08 -8.38 6.95
CA LYS A 35 -21.72 -7.44 5.88
C LYS A 35 -20.52 -8.08 5.17
N ARG A 36 -20.72 -8.60 3.96
CA ARG A 36 -19.61 -9.01 3.10
C ARG A 36 -18.76 -7.76 2.90
N HIS A 37 -17.62 -7.69 3.58
CA HIS A 37 -16.60 -6.69 3.27
C HIS A 37 -16.10 -7.01 1.87
N THR A 38 -16.68 -6.34 0.87
CA THR A 38 -16.20 -6.43 -0.49
C THR A 38 -14.94 -5.60 -0.59
N LEU A 39 -13.85 -6.22 -1.07
CA LEU A 39 -12.58 -5.55 -1.37
C LEU A 39 -12.81 -4.28 -2.20
N PRO A 40 -12.06 -3.19 -1.96
CA PRO A 40 -12.09 -2.01 -2.82
C PRO A 40 -11.78 -2.39 -4.28
N LEU A 41 -12.32 -1.63 -5.23
CA LEU A 41 -12.23 -1.98 -6.67
C LEU A 41 -10.78 -2.13 -7.14
N VAL A 42 -9.87 -1.28 -6.67
CA VAL A 42 -8.44 -1.33 -7.05
C VAL A 42 -7.77 -2.64 -6.61
N ALA A 43 -8.17 -3.21 -5.46
CA ALA A 43 -7.66 -4.49 -4.98
C ALA A 43 -8.20 -5.70 -5.78
N ARG A 44 -9.18 -5.50 -6.66
CA ARG A 44 -9.79 -6.57 -7.49
C ARG A 44 -9.19 -6.66 -8.89
N ILE A 45 -8.31 -5.76 -9.27
CA ILE A 45 -7.69 -5.72 -10.60
C ILE A 45 -6.69 -6.89 -10.73
N PRO A 46 -6.83 -7.76 -11.75
CA PRO A 46 -5.93 -8.89 -11.94
C PRO A 46 -4.50 -8.42 -12.28
N THR A 47 -3.50 -9.13 -11.76
CA THR A 47 -2.09 -8.83 -11.97
C THR A 47 -1.58 -9.50 -13.24
N ALA A 48 -0.93 -8.74 -14.13
CA ALA A 48 -0.47 -9.25 -15.43
C ALA A 48 0.92 -9.93 -15.39
N LYS A 49 1.71 -9.73 -14.33
CA LYS A 49 3.08 -10.23 -14.19
C LYS A 49 3.29 -10.89 -12.83
N ILE A 50 4.38 -11.66 -12.72
CA ILE A 50 4.85 -12.26 -11.47
C ILE A 50 6.21 -11.65 -11.16
N PHE A 51 6.44 -11.31 -9.89
CA PHE A 51 7.73 -10.92 -9.37
C PHE A 51 7.97 -11.65 -8.05
N GLU A 52 8.99 -12.49 -8.00
CA GLU A 52 9.32 -13.26 -6.80
C GLU A 52 10.62 -12.79 -6.17
N ASP A 53 10.67 -12.88 -4.85
CA ASP A 53 11.86 -12.59 -4.07
C ASP A 53 12.85 -13.75 -4.15
N ASP A 54 14.12 -13.42 -4.38
CA ASP A 54 15.21 -14.37 -4.17
C ASP A 54 15.80 -14.17 -2.78
N TRP A 55 15.29 -14.91 -1.80
CA TRP A 55 15.77 -14.89 -0.40
C TRP A 55 17.20 -15.44 -0.22
N ARG A 56 17.80 -15.98 -1.28
CA ARG A 56 19.22 -16.37 -1.30
C ARG A 56 20.12 -15.20 -1.70
N SER A 57 19.55 -14.12 -2.25
CA SER A 57 20.30 -12.93 -2.63
C SER A 57 21.01 -12.30 -1.43
N ARG A 58 22.19 -11.72 -1.67
CA ARG A 58 23.03 -11.08 -0.66
C ARG A 58 23.54 -9.75 -1.20
N THR A 59 23.82 -8.82 -0.29
CA THR A 59 24.52 -7.59 -0.65
C THR A 59 25.99 -7.88 -0.99
N SER A 60 26.64 -6.91 -1.62
CA SER A 60 28.06 -6.98 -1.95
C SER A 60 28.76 -5.70 -1.48
N PRO A 61 30.11 -5.65 -1.42
CA PRO A 61 30.82 -4.41 -1.13
C PRO A 61 30.49 -3.26 -2.09
N LYS A 62 30.18 -3.59 -3.37
CA LYS A 62 29.75 -2.60 -4.38
C LYS A 62 28.31 -2.12 -4.15
N HIS A 63 27.44 -3.01 -3.67
CA HIS A 63 26.02 -2.74 -3.42
C HIS A 63 25.66 -3.21 -1.99
N PRO A 64 26.04 -2.43 -0.95
CA PRO A 64 25.96 -2.87 0.45
C PRO A 64 24.54 -2.80 1.04
N CYS A 65 23.61 -2.11 0.36
CA CYS A 65 22.21 -2.01 0.76
C CYS A 65 21.32 -2.86 -0.18
N PRO A 66 20.40 -3.69 0.34
CA PRO A 66 19.35 -4.25 -0.49
C PRO A 66 18.37 -3.15 -0.89
N VAL A 67 17.70 -3.35 -2.03
CA VAL A 67 16.61 -2.48 -2.49
C VAL A 67 15.27 -3.14 -2.16
N ILE A 68 14.41 -2.45 -1.43
CA ILE A 68 13.04 -2.89 -1.13
C ILE A 68 12.04 -2.02 -1.91
N LEU A 69 11.19 -2.67 -2.70
CA LEU A 69 10.22 -2.03 -3.60
C LEU A 69 8.80 -2.17 -3.01
N ILE A 70 8.17 -1.06 -2.65
CA ILE A 70 6.92 -1.00 -1.86
C ILE A 70 5.79 -0.46 -2.76
N HIS A 71 4.86 -1.33 -3.13
CA HIS A 71 3.78 -1.02 -4.08
C HIS A 71 2.73 -0.05 -3.50
N GLY A 72 1.93 0.56 -4.38
CA GLY A 72 0.85 1.48 -4.04
C GLY A 72 -0.50 0.80 -3.79
N THR A 73 -1.54 1.63 -3.61
CA THR A 73 -2.92 1.19 -3.36
C THR A 73 -3.48 0.37 -4.52
N GLY A 74 -3.98 -0.82 -4.20
CA GLY A 74 -4.54 -1.75 -5.20
C GLY A 74 -3.51 -2.50 -6.03
N GLU A 75 -2.23 -2.22 -5.87
CA GLU A 75 -1.15 -2.93 -6.57
C GLU A 75 -0.73 -4.19 -5.82
N THR A 76 0.20 -4.94 -6.44
CA THR A 76 0.95 -6.02 -5.80
C THR A 76 2.42 -5.85 -6.16
N LYS A 77 3.30 -6.68 -5.58
CA LYS A 77 4.71 -6.73 -5.97
C LYS A 77 4.95 -6.96 -7.48
N ALA A 78 3.95 -7.42 -8.24
CA ALA A 78 4.04 -7.58 -9.69
C ALA A 78 4.35 -6.28 -10.46
N CYS A 79 3.96 -5.10 -9.93
CA CYS A 79 4.27 -3.81 -10.56
C CYS A 79 5.80 -3.61 -10.72
N TRP A 80 6.57 -4.22 -9.82
CA TRP A 80 8.02 -4.12 -9.77
C TRP A 80 8.76 -5.09 -10.68
N ALA A 81 8.07 -5.96 -11.43
CA ALA A 81 8.70 -6.96 -12.28
C ALA A 81 9.75 -6.36 -13.23
N GLY A 82 9.47 -5.17 -13.77
CA GLY A 82 10.41 -4.44 -14.62
C GLY A 82 11.63 -3.92 -13.84
N LEU A 83 11.40 -2.99 -12.92
CA LEU A 83 12.47 -2.32 -12.16
C LEU A 83 13.31 -3.33 -11.36
N GLY A 84 12.66 -4.30 -10.73
CA GLY A 84 13.34 -5.32 -9.95
C GLY A 84 14.23 -6.23 -10.79
N THR A 85 13.87 -6.50 -12.04
CA THR A 85 14.74 -7.25 -12.97
C THR A 85 15.96 -6.41 -13.35
N GLU A 86 15.76 -5.15 -13.74
CA GLU A 86 16.85 -4.22 -14.11
C GLU A 86 17.85 -4.05 -12.95
N LEU A 87 17.37 -3.88 -11.72
CA LEU A 87 18.22 -3.77 -10.53
C LEU A 87 18.98 -5.07 -10.22
N ARG A 88 18.35 -6.24 -10.41
CA ARG A 88 19.03 -7.54 -10.24
C ARG A 88 20.14 -7.74 -11.28
N GLU A 89 19.90 -7.34 -12.52
CA GLU A 89 20.90 -7.37 -13.60
C GLU A 89 22.10 -6.44 -13.30
N LEU A 90 21.86 -5.34 -12.59
CA LEU A 90 22.91 -4.44 -12.09
C LEU A 90 23.64 -4.97 -10.84
N GLY A 91 23.20 -6.09 -10.26
CA GLY A 91 23.84 -6.75 -9.13
C GLY A 91 23.33 -6.34 -7.75
N TYR A 92 22.17 -5.67 -7.67
CA TYR A 92 21.51 -5.37 -6.39
C TYR A 92 20.76 -6.60 -5.85
N ALA A 93 20.73 -6.73 -4.52
CA ALA A 93 19.78 -7.62 -3.85
C ALA A 93 18.42 -6.92 -3.76
N VAL A 94 17.39 -7.47 -4.40
CA VAL A 94 16.10 -6.78 -4.60
C VAL A 94 14.93 -7.61 -4.08
N PHE A 95 14.09 -6.95 -3.29
CA PHE A 95 12.98 -7.54 -2.54
C PHE A 95 11.71 -6.68 -2.70
N ALA A 96 10.52 -7.30 -2.68
CA ALA A 96 9.25 -6.58 -2.74
C ALA A 96 8.16 -7.31 -1.92
N PRO A 97 7.65 -6.71 -0.84
CA PRO A 97 6.56 -7.29 -0.07
C PRO A 97 5.21 -7.18 -0.79
N ASP A 98 4.32 -8.13 -0.54
CA ASP A 98 2.87 -7.94 -0.62
C ASP A 98 2.32 -7.73 0.80
N PHE A 99 1.44 -6.75 0.99
CA PHE A 99 0.93 -6.36 2.31
C PHE A 99 -0.46 -5.72 2.23
N GLY A 100 -1.09 -5.57 3.41
CA GLY A 100 -2.25 -4.71 3.63
C GLY A 100 -3.41 -4.97 2.67
N ASN A 101 -3.59 -6.23 2.25
CA ASN A 101 -4.60 -6.60 1.27
C ASN A 101 -4.55 -5.70 0.02
N ARG A 102 -3.37 -5.68 -0.62
CA ARG A 102 -3.04 -4.78 -1.74
C ARG A 102 -3.05 -3.31 -1.31
N SER A 103 -2.50 -3.02 -0.14
CA SER A 103 -2.41 -1.66 0.42
C SER A 103 -3.77 -0.96 0.59
N THR A 104 -4.85 -1.71 0.83
CA THR A 104 -6.20 -1.17 1.09
C THR A 104 -6.67 -1.29 2.53
N ASP A 105 -5.95 -2.06 3.35
CA ASP A 105 -6.07 -2.00 4.80
C ASP A 105 -5.50 -0.67 5.33
N ALA A 106 -5.71 -0.40 6.62
CA ALA A 106 -5.22 0.82 7.25
C ALA A 106 -3.70 0.97 7.14
N VAL A 107 -3.25 2.23 7.00
CA VAL A 107 -1.84 2.57 6.77
C VAL A 107 -0.95 2.07 7.91
N ALA A 108 -1.39 2.21 9.17
CA ALA A 108 -0.57 1.85 10.32
C ALA A 108 -0.22 0.35 10.36
N GLU A 109 -1.20 -0.52 10.11
CA GLU A 109 -1.06 -1.96 10.03
C GLU A 109 -0.21 -2.36 8.83
N SER A 110 -0.47 -1.76 7.66
CA SER A 110 0.31 -1.99 6.45
C SER A 110 1.78 -1.59 6.63
N ALA A 111 2.05 -0.47 7.30
CA ALA A 111 3.40 0.01 7.58
C ALA A 111 4.12 -0.91 8.58
N ALA A 112 3.41 -1.49 9.55
CA ALA A 112 3.98 -2.48 10.45
C ALA A 112 4.37 -3.78 9.72
N GLN A 113 3.54 -4.24 8.77
CA GLN A 113 3.85 -5.40 7.92
C GLN A 113 5.07 -5.14 7.03
N VAL A 114 5.12 -3.98 6.36
CA VAL A 114 6.27 -3.57 5.56
C VAL A 114 7.53 -3.47 6.41
N GLY A 115 7.45 -2.88 7.61
CA GLY A 115 8.57 -2.78 8.55
C GLY A 115 9.12 -4.15 8.97
N ALA A 116 8.23 -5.09 9.33
CA ALA A 116 8.64 -6.46 9.67
C ALA A 116 9.31 -7.18 8.49
N TYR A 117 8.83 -6.96 7.28
CA TYR A 117 9.45 -7.49 6.06
C TYR A 117 10.84 -6.91 5.83
N ILE A 118 11.02 -5.59 5.96
CA ILE A 118 12.32 -4.93 5.83
C ILE A 118 13.30 -5.50 6.87
N ASP A 119 12.86 -5.68 8.11
CA ASP A 119 13.69 -6.27 9.18
C ASP A 119 14.14 -7.71 8.84
N ALA A 120 13.26 -8.51 8.24
CA ALA A 120 13.61 -9.85 7.77
C ALA A 120 14.63 -9.80 6.62
N VAL A 121 14.46 -8.89 5.66
CA VAL A 121 15.42 -8.69 4.55
C VAL A 121 16.79 -8.28 5.09
N LEU A 122 16.86 -7.30 6.00
CA LEU A 122 18.13 -6.86 6.60
C LEU A 122 18.80 -8.01 7.37
N THR A 123 18.03 -8.80 8.11
CA THR A 123 18.54 -9.97 8.83
C THR A 123 19.14 -11.02 7.89
N VAL A 124 18.43 -11.37 6.80
CA VAL A 124 18.86 -12.42 5.87
C VAL A 124 20.05 -11.97 5.00
N THR A 125 20.08 -10.69 4.63
CA THR A 125 21.15 -10.13 3.80
C THR A 125 22.39 -9.75 4.62
N GLY A 126 22.25 -9.53 5.92
CA GLY A 126 23.30 -9.01 6.80
C GLY A 126 23.56 -7.51 6.63
N ALA A 127 22.70 -6.80 5.89
CA ALA A 127 22.82 -5.38 5.67
C ALA A 127 22.33 -4.58 6.89
N ARG A 128 22.98 -3.42 7.15
CA ARG A 128 22.56 -2.51 8.23
C ARG A 128 21.45 -1.56 7.81
N LYS A 129 21.44 -1.16 6.54
CA LYS A 129 20.49 -0.21 5.96
C LYS A 129 20.00 -0.71 4.61
N ALA A 130 18.84 -0.21 4.20
CA ALA A 130 18.19 -0.48 2.94
C ALA A 130 18.02 0.78 2.08
N ILE A 131 17.87 0.58 0.78
CA ILE A 131 17.30 1.55 -0.15
C ILE A 131 15.83 1.20 -0.33
N LEU A 132 14.95 2.16 -0.12
CA LEU A 132 13.50 1.98 -0.28
C LEU A 132 13.04 2.69 -1.55
N VAL A 133 12.20 2.02 -2.35
CA VAL A 133 11.48 2.65 -3.46
C VAL A 133 9.99 2.46 -3.20
N GLY A 134 9.27 3.55 -2.98
CA GLY A 134 7.83 3.53 -2.72
C GLY A 134 7.06 4.17 -3.86
N HIS A 135 6.05 3.48 -4.39
CA HIS A 135 5.08 4.06 -5.31
C HIS A 135 3.81 4.47 -4.56
N SER A 136 3.32 5.69 -4.79
CA SER A 136 2.04 6.17 -4.25
C SER A 136 1.97 5.94 -2.72
N GLN A 137 0.96 5.22 -2.21
CA GLN A 137 0.85 4.85 -0.79
C GLN A 137 2.08 4.12 -0.24
N GLY A 138 2.84 3.38 -1.05
CA GLY A 138 4.04 2.67 -0.61
C GLY A 138 5.11 3.57 0.01
N GLY A 139 5.25 4.81 -0.49
CA GLY A 139 6.15 5.80 0.11
C GLY A 139 5.64 6.36 1.43
N ILE A 140 4.31 6.50 1.59
CA ILE A 140 3.67 6.89 2.85
C ILE A 140 3.90 5.83 3.92
N LEU A 141 3.81 4.55 3.57
CA LEU A 141 4.09 3.44 4.49
C LEU A 141 5.55 3.44 4.95
N ALA A 142 6.50 3.68 4.02
CA ALA A 142 7.91 3.81 4.35
C ALA A 142 8.15 4.98 5.33
N ARG A 143 7.60 6.16 5.04
CA ARG A 143 7.71 7.33 5.92
C ARG A 143 7.07 7.06 7.28
N TYR A 144 5.87 6.47 7.32
CA TYR A 144 5.21 6.12 8.57
C TYR A 144 6.07 5.19 9.43
N TRP A 145 6.63 4.15 8.84
CA TRP A 145 7.52 3.22 9.53
C TRP A 145 8.79 3.92 10.05
N MET A 146 9.39 4.81 9.25
CA MET A 146 10.56 5.59 9.63
C MET A 146 10.28 6.55 10.80
N HIS A 147 9.17 7.30 10.75
CA HIS A 147 8.85 8.33 11.74
C HIS A 147 8.24 7.78 13.04
N PHE A 148 7.46 6.70 12.96
CA PHE A 148 6.64 6.25 14.11
C PHE A 148 6.97 4.85 14.61
N LEU A 149 7.62 4.01 13.80
CA LEU A 149 7.92 2.62 14.14
C LEU A 149 9.43 2.35 14.26
N GLY A 150 10.26 3.41 14.30
CA GLY A 150 11.70 3.31 14.54
C GLY A 150 12.52 2.80 13.34
N GLY A 151 11.99 2.92 12.12
CA GLY A 151 12.66 2.46 10.91
C GLY A 151 13.79 3.37 10.41
N SER A 152 13.89 4.61 10.88
CA SER A 152 14.78 5.62 10.29
C SER A 152 16.26 5.21 10.26
N SER A 153 16.78 4.58 11.32
CA SER A 153 18.19 4.14 11.39
C SER A 153 18.53 3.02 10.40
N LYS A 154 17.52 2.37 9.82
CA LYS A 154 17.64 1.25 8.88
C LYS A 154 17.49 1.67 7.41
N VAL A 155 17.38 2.97 7.14
CA VAL A 155 17.21 3.49 5.76
C VAL A 155 18.44 4.30 5.38
N HIS A 156 18.95 4.04 4.17
CA HIS A 156 20.00 4.84 3.55
C HIS A 156 19.40 5.87 2.59
N GLN A 157 18.43 5.44 1.79
CA GLN A 157 17.76 6.26 0.79
C GLN A 157 16.28 5.88 0.68
N LEU A 158 15.43 6.87 0.47
CA LEU A 158 14.02 6.70 0.09
C LEU A 158 13.76 7.38 -1.26
N ILE A 159 13.36 6.58 -2.25
CA ILE A 159 12.92 7.07 -3.57
C ILE A 159 11.40 6.97 -3.63
N CYS A 160 10.75 8.11 -3.81
CA CYS A 160 9.31 8.29 -3.90
C CYS A 160 8.89 8.40 -5.37
N LEU A 161 8.04 7.50 -5.85
CA LEU A 161 7.38 7.60 -7.16
C LEU A 161 5.94 8.07 -6.96
N SER A 162 5.63 9.31 -7.36
CA SER A 162 4.29 9.93 -7.20
C SER A 162 3.66 9.69 -5.81
N VAL A 163 4.48 9.77 -4.75
CA VAL A 163 4.02 9.57 -3.37
C VAL A 163 3.38 10.86 -2.88
N PRO A 164 2.14 10.87 -2.38
CA PRO A 164 1.49 12.09 -1.88
C PRO A 164 2.04 12.50 -0.51
N ASN A 165 3.28 12.96 -0.49
CA ASN A 165 4.00 13.31 0.74
C ASN A 165 3.29 14.38 1.57
N HIS A 166 2.56 15.30 0.91
CA HIS A 166 1.69 16.30 1.51
C HIS A 166 0.20 16.06 1.21
N GLY A 167 -0.15 14.81 0.94
CA GLY A 167 -1.50 14.36 0.62
C GLY A 167 -1.98 14.77 -0.78
N THR A 168 -3.23 14.44 -1.07
CA THR A 168 -3.94 14.84 -2.29
C THR A 168 -5.29 15.47 -1.96
N GLN A 169 -5.83 16.25 -2.90
CA GLN A 169 -7.17 16.78 -2.81
C GLN A 169 -8.23 15.70 -3.12
N PRO A 170 -9.38 15.68 -2.41
CA PRO A 170 -10.42 14.64 -2.59
C PRO A 170 -10.96 14.53 -4.02
N GLY A 171 -10.93 15.64 -4.77
CA GLY A 171 -11.44 15.73 -6.14
C GLY A 171 -10.38 15.53 -7.22
N GLY A 172 -9.14 15.19 -6.87
CA GLY A 172 -8.03 15.27 -7.80
C GLY A 172 -7.96 16.68 -8.39
N PHE A 173 -8.07 16.78 -9.72
CA PHE A 173 -8.06 18.03 -10.49
C PHE A 173 -9.27 18.97 -10.26
N LEU A 174 -10.29 18.58 -9.49
CA LEU A 174 -11.44 19.46 -9.23
C LEU A 174 -11.08 20.53 -8.19
N PRO A 175 -11.12 21.83 -8.53
CA PRO A 175 -10.82 22.89 -7.58
C PRO A 175 -11.80 22.87 -6.41
N ASP A 176 -11.30 23.19 -5.21
CA ASP A 176 -12.01 23.20 -3.91
C ASP A 176 -13.13 24.27 -3.81
N ILE A 177 -13.52 24.86 -4.94
CA ILE A 177 -14.54 25.91 -5.01
C ILE A 177 -15.91 25.28 -4.76
N ALA A 178 -16.34 25.35 -3.50
CA ALA A 178 -17.71 25.15 -3.02
C ALA A 178 -18.43 23.94 -3.66
N LEU A 179 -17.83 22.76 -3.53
CA LEU A 179 -18.51 21.52 -3.90
C LEU A 179 -19.77 21.39 -3.03
N THR A 180 -20.94 21.33 -3.67
CA THR A 180 -22.20 21.13 -2.94
C THR A 180 -22.11 19.86 -2.07
N PRO A 181 -22.84 19.77 -0.93
CA PRO A 181 -22.84 18.57 -0.09
C PRO A 181 -23.16 17.27 -0.85
N HIS A 182 -23.91 17.38 -1.95
CA HIS A 182 -24.18 16.27 -2.85
C HIS A 182 -22.93 15.79 -3.60
N VAL A 183 -22.10 16.70 -4.11
CA VAL A 183 -20.86 16.37 -4.81
C VAL A 183 -19.82 15.82 -3.84
N GLN A 184 -19.68 16.42 -2.66
CA GLN A 184 -18.81 15.89 -1.59
C GLN A 184 -19.16 14.45 -1.22
N ARG A 185 -20.45 14.17 -1.00
CA ARG A 185 -20.93 12.80 -0.73
C ARG A 185 -20.60 11.82 -1.86
N ARG A 186 -20.69 12.26 -3.12
CA ARG A 186 -20.35 11.41 -4.28
C ARG A 186 -18.86 11.13 -4.36
N ILE A 187 -18.02 12.12 -4.10
CA ILE A 187 -16.56 11.95 -4.00
C ILE A 187 -16.21 10.97 -2.88
N HIS A 188 -16.76 11.14 -1.68
CA HIS A 188 -16.56 10.20 -0.57
C HIS A 188 -16.95 8.76 -0.93
N GLN A 189 -18.09 8.59 -1.60
CA GLN A 189 -18.52 7.27 -2.08
C GLN A 189 -17.54 6.67 -3.09
N LEU A 190 -17.01 7.47 -4.00
CA LEU A 190 -16.01 7.03 -4.98
C LEU A 190 -14.69 6.65 -4.29
N ILE A 191 -14.18 7.48 -3.39
CA ILE A 191 -12.96 7.20 -2.61
C ILE A 191 -13.12 5.89 -1.85
N THR A 192 -14.24 5.72 -1.12
CA THR A 192 -14.51 4.49 -0.36
C THR A 192 -14.59 3.27 -1.27
N ALA A 193 -15.27 3.38 -2.42
CA ALA A 193 -15.46 2.25 -3.33
C ALA A 193 -14.15 1.84 -4.04
N TRP A 194 -13.31 2.82 -4.38
CA TRP A 194 -12.08 2.59 -5.11
C TRP A 194 -10.93 2.23 -4.19
N PHE A 195 -10.70 3.00 -3.14
CA PHE A 195 -9.50 2.92 -2.31
C PHE A 195 -9.76 2.38 -0.90
N GLY A 196 -11.02 2.28 -0.47
CA GLY A 196 -11.33 1.87 0.89
C GLY A 196 -10.94 2.93 1.93
N PRO A 197 -10.65 2.52 3.19
CA PRO A 197 -10.26 3.43 4.26
C PRO A 197 -8.97 4.21 3.96
N SER A 198 -7.98 3.58 3.32
CA SER A 198 -6.66 4.20 3.07
C SER A 198 -6.73 5.42 2.16
N GLY A 199 -7.75 5.50 1.29
CA GLY A 199 -7.96 6.67 0.42
C GLY A 199 -8.20 7.96 1.19
N PHE A 200 -8.86 7.90 2.36
CA PHE A 200 -9.08 9.07 3.21
C PHE A 200 -7.84 9.45 4.01
N GLU A 201 -7.02 8.47 4.37
CA GLU A 201 -5.76 8.71 5.09
C GLU A 201 -4.72 9.43 4.21
N MET A 202 -4.88 9.40 2.89
CA MET A 202 -3.99 10.05 1.92
C MET A 202 -4.40 11.48 1.57
N LEU A 203 -5.49 12.00 2.15
CA LEU A 203 -5.93 13.38 1.91
C LEU A 203 -5.03 14.40 2.62
N SER A 204 -4.84 15.56 2.00
CA SER A 204 -3.96 16.62 2.53
C SER A 204 -4.35 17.15 3.92
N ASP A 205 -5.63 17.07 4.28
CA ASP A 205 -6.15 17.47 5.59
C ASP A 205 -6.30 16.29 6.58
N SER A 206 -5.77 15.12 6.22
CA SER A 206 -5.88 13.94 7.07
C SER A 206 -4.94 14.02 8.29
N PRO A 207 -5.33 13.47 9.44
CA PRO A 207 -4.46 13.39 10.61
C PRO A 207 -3.14 12.63 10.37
N LEU A 208 -3.12 11.72 9.40
CA LEU A 208 -1.93 10.97 9.01
C LEU A 208 -0.89 11.88 8.35
N ILE A 209 -1.31 12.62 7.31
CA ILE A 209 -0.41 13.53 6.57
C ILE A 209 0.08 14.65 7.50
N ASP A 210 -0.80 15.21 8.32
CA ASP A 210 -0.42 16.19 9.35
C ASP A 210 0.65 15.63 10.30
N ALA A 211 0.49 14.39 10.75
CA ALA A 211 1.44 13.76 11.66
C ALA A 211 2.80 13.50 11.00
N LEU A 212 2.81 13.02 9.75
CA LEU A 212 4.03 12.74 9.00
C LEU A 212 4.88 14.00 8.76
N ASN A 213 4.23 15.13 8.50
CA ASN A 213 4.90 16.38 8.17
C ASN A 213 5.15 17.28 9.41
N ALA A 214 4.73 16.85 10.61
CA ALA A 214 4.81 17.66 11.83
C ALA A 214 6.25 18.00 12.29
N THR A 215 7.25 17.23 11.85
CA THR A 215 8.66 17.39 12.22
C THR A 215 9.55 17.80 11.05
N GLY A 216 8.95 18.22 9.93
CA GLY A 216 9.64 18.40 8.66
C GLY A 216 9.65 17.13 7.81
N ASP A 217 9.99 17.30 6.54
CA ASP A 217 9.80 16.29 5.50
C ASP A 217 10.87 15.20 5.50
N THR A 218 12.10 15.57 5.86
CA THR A 218 13.27 14.69 5.80
C THR A 218 13.88 14.43 7.18
N ILE A 219 14.42 13.22 7.36
CA ILE A 219 15.17 12.82 8.54
C ILE A 219 16.67 12.94 8.22
N PRO A 220 17.48 13.57 9.09
CA PRO A 220 18.93 13.66 8.88
C PRO A 220 19.59 12.30 8.66
N GLY A 221 20.54 12.23 7.72
CA GLY A 221 21.29 11.00 7.41
C GLY A 221 20.58 10.05 6.43
N ILE A 222 19.45 10.46 5.85
CA ILE A 222 18.73 9.73 4.80
C ILE A 222 18.69 10.60 3.54
N HIS A 223 18.93 9.98 2.38
CA HIS A 223 18.80 10.61 1.08
C HIS A 223 17.39 10.42 0.52
N TYR A 224 16.82 11.45 -0.10
CA TYR A 224 15.46 11.42 -0.62
C TYR A 224 15.45 11.81 -2.10
N SER A 225 14.74 11.04 -2.91
CA SER A 225 14.47 11.40 -4.31
C SER A 225 12.97 11.29 -4.58
N CYS A 226 12.32 12.37 -4.99
CA CYS A 226 10.90 12.37 -5.33
C CYS A 226 10.75 12.55 -6.84
N ILE A 227 10.35 11.48 -7.52
CA ILE A 227 10.11 11.46 -8.97
C ILE A 227 8.59 11.48 -9.16
N THR A 228 8.06 12.52 -9.79
CA THR A 228 6.63 12.65 -10.08
C THR A 228 6.38 13.08 -11.52
N THR A 229 5.14 13.01 -11.98
CA THR A 229 4.74 13.37 -13.34
C THR A 229 3.79 14.56 -13.30
N ARG A 230 3.99 15.54 -14.18
CA ARG A 230 3.06 16.68 -14.33
C ARG A 230 1.67 16.26 -14.83
N SER A 231 1.53 15.02 -15.31
CA SER A 231 0.27 14.46 -15.78
C SER A 231 -0.45 13.61 -14.72
N ASP A 232 0.01 13.66 -13.46
CA ASP A 232 -0.62 12.94 -12.37
C ASP A 232 -2.03 13.51 -12.11
N ALA A 233 -3.04 12.65 -12.31
CA ALA A 233 -4.44 13.02 -12.14
C ALA A 233 -5.01 12.56 -10.79
N ILE A 234 -4.22 11.81 -10.00
CA ILE A 234 -4.62 11.24 -8.71
C ILE A 234 -4.05 12.09 -7.57
N ILE A 235 -2.79 12.50 -7.69
CA ILE A 235 -2.11 13.34 -6.70
C ILE A 235 -2.06 14.78 -7.20
N THR A 236 -2.89 15.61 -6.59
CA THR A 236 -3.05 17.01 -6.99
C THR A 236 -3.12 17.91 -5.76
N PRO A 237 -2.36 19.02 -5.71
CA PRO A 237 -1.35 19.44 -6.70
C PRO A 237 -0.16 18.48 -6.75
N VAL A 238 0.46 18.30 -7.92
CA VAL A 238 1.56 17.33 -8.12
C VAL A 238 2.78 17.65 -7.26
N GLU A 239 2.98 18.92 -6.95
CA GLU A 239 4.00 19.45 -6.06
C GLU A 239 3.88 18.87 -4.64
N SER A 240 2.71 18.36 -4.24
CA SER A 240 2.54 17.69 -2.95
C SER A 240 3.37 16.41 -2.85
N CYS A 241 3.87 15.89 -3.98
CA CYS A 241 4.78 14.76 -4.01
C CYS A 241 6.20 15.09 -3.57
N PHE A 242 6.59 16.36 -3.59
CA PHE A 242 7.96 16.76 -3.24
C PHE A 242 8.19 16.82 -1.74
N LEU A 243 9.45 16.66 -1.35
CA LEU A 243 9.92 16.80 0.03
C LEU A 243 10.92 17.97 0.10
N ASP A 244 10.78 18.82 1.10
CA ASP A 244 11.70 19.93 1.40
C ASP A 244 12.72 19.54 2.48
N GLY A 245 14.01 19.68 2.18
CA GLY A 245 15.05 19.43 3.17
C GLY A 245 16.42 19.18 2.57
N ARG A 246 17.40 18.98 3.46
CA ARG A 246 18.74 18.57 3.03
C ARG A 246 18.68 17.18 2.41
N HIS A 247 19.41 16.99 1.31
CA HIS A 247 19.49 15.74 0.56
C HIS A 247 18.16 15.26 -0.05
N SER A 248 17.18 16.15 -0.26
CA SER A 248 16.04 15.86 -1.14
C SER A 248 16.34 16.30 -2.58
N ASN A 249 16.00 15.42 -3.52
CA ASN A 249 16.05 15.68 -4.94
C ASN A 249 14.63 15.54 -5.52
N ASN A 250 14.08 16.63 -6.03
CA ASN A 250 12.71 16.68 -6.54
C ASN A 250 12.75 16.77 -8.07
N ILE A 251 12.23 15.74 -8.74
CA ILE A 251 12.32 15.54 -10.17
C ILE A 251 10.92 15.40 -10.74
N TYR A 252 10.63 16.16 -11.79
CA TYR A 252 9.55 15.75 -12.69
C TYR A 252 10.08 14.88 -13.81
N VAL A 253 9.32 13.88 -14.22
CA VAL A 253 9.60 13.07 -15.42
C VAL A 253 9.87 13.97 -16.64
N GLN A 254 9.12 15.05 -16.77
CA GLN A 254 9.25 15.98 -17.91
C GLN A 254 10.49 16.88 -17.84
N ASP A 255 11.25 16.91 -16.74
CA ASP A 255 12.51 17.65 -16.68
C ASP A 255 13.61 16.98 -17.52
N THR A 256 13.48 15.66 -17.74
CA THR A 256 14.40 14.87 -18.60
C THR A 256 13.72 14.32 -19.86
N ALA A 257 12.39 14.36 -19.92
CA ALA A 257 11.61 13.95 -21.10
C ALA A 257 10.37 14.85 -21.29
N GLN A 258 10.58 16.06 -21.82
CA GLN A 258 9.61 17.18 -21.84
C GLN A 258 8.18 16.84 -22.31
N HIS A 259 8.03 15.95 -23.29
CA HIS A 259 6.72 15.60 -23.87
C HIS A 259 6.18 14.24 -23.40
N MET A 260 6.82 13.61 -22.43
CA MET A 260 6.43 12.29 -21.98
C MET A 260 5.16 12.37 -21.13
N LEU A 261 4.12 11.68 -21.61
CA LEU A 261 2.90 11.43 -20.86
C LEU A 261 3.09 10.17 -20.02
N VAL A 262 3.10 10.33 -18.70
CA VAL A 262 3.12 9.23 -17.73
C VAL A 262 2.01 9.51 -16.74
N MET A 263 1.07 8.58 -16.60
CA MET A 263 0.02 8.66 -15.58
C MET A 263 0.54 8.16 -14.23
N HIS A 264 -0.23 8.40 -13.17
CA HIS A 264 0.12 7.98 -11.81
C HIS A 264 0.46 6.48 -11.76
N GLU A 265 -0.44 5.66 -12.28
CA GLU A 265 -0.34 4.20 -12.31
C GLU A 265 0.81 3.69 -13.19
N ASP A 266 1.31 4.49 -14.14
CA ASP A 266 2.36 4.08 -15.06
C ASP A 266 3.76 4.25 -14.48
N MET A 267 3.91 5.01 -13.38
CA MET A 267 5.19 5.35 -12.77
C MET A 267 6.11 4.13 -12.53
N PRO A 268 5.65 3.02 -11.89
CA PRO A 268 6.52 1.86 -11.67
C PRO A 268 6.83 1.07 -12.96
N TYR A 269 6.04 1.20 -14.03
CA TYR A 269 6.20 0.44 -15.27
C TYR A 269 7.04 1.18 -16.33
N ASN A 270 6.97 2.51 -16.34
CA ASN A 270 7.55 3.33 -17.38
C ASN A 270 9.09 3.17 -17.42
N LYS A 271 9.64 2.84 -18.59
CA LYS A 271 11.09 2.61 -18.79
C LYS A 271 11.94 3.82 -18.39
N HIS A 272 11.49 5.03 -18.70
CA HIS A 272 12.22 6.25 -18.38
C HIS A 272 12.20 6.53 -16.88
N VAL A 273 11.06 6.36 -16.23
CA VAL A 273 10.95 6.49 -14.76
C VAL A 273 11.86 5.48 -14.07
N ARG A 274 11.87 4.22 -14.52
CA ARG A 274 12.77 3.19 -13.96
C ARG A 274 14.24 3.54 -14.16
N ALA A 275 14.62 4.11 -15.30
CA ALA A 275 15.98 4.61 -15.52
C ALA A 275 16.34 5.77 -14.57
N LEU A 276 15.40 6.68 -14.28
CA LEU A 276 15.59 7.72 -13.26
C LEU A 276 15.80 7.12 -11.87
N VAL A 277 15.02 6.09 -11.49
CA VAL A 277 15.22 5.39 -10.20
C VAL A 277 16.62 4.79 -10.11
N VAL A 278 17.07 4.08 -11.14
CA VAL A 278 18.43 3.52 -11.18
C VAL A 278 19.48 4.62 -11.05
N ALA A 279 19.33 5.73 -11.78
CA ALA A 279 20.24 6.85 -11.70
C ALA A 279 20.29 7.47 -10.30
N GLU A 280 19.14 7.65 -9.64
CA GLU A 280 19.09 8.17 -8.26
C GLU A 280 19.73 7.20 -7.25
N ILE A 281 19.64 5.89 -7.45
CA ILE A 281 20.33 4.89 -6.62
C ILE A 281 21.85 5.00 -6.82
N GLU A 282 22.31 5.08 -8.08
CA GLU A 282 23.75 5.12 -8.40
C GLU A 282 24.42 6.44 -8.03
N ASN A 283 23.67 7.55 -8.08
CA ASN A 283 24.14 8.88 -7.70
C ASN A 283 24.05 9.14 -6.18
N CYS A 284 23.40 8.25 -5.42
CA CYS A 284 23.34 8.37 -3.98
C CYS A 284 24.77 8.26 -3.40
N PRO A 285 25.21 9.20 -2.55
CA PRO A 285 26.50 9.10 -1.89
C PRO A 285 26.65 7.75 -1.17
N PRO A 286 27.84 7.12 -1.21
CA PRO A 286 28.07 5.84 -0.54
C PRO A 286 27.69 5.89 0.93
N LEU A 287 27.29 4.74 1.46
CA LEU A 287 26.96 4.59 2.88
C LEU A 287 28.18 4.96 3.73
N ASP A 288 28.13 6.12 4.37
CA ASP A 288 29.21 6.59 5.24
C ASP A 288 29.30 5.66 6.47
N PRO A 289 30.45 5.02 6.71
CA PRO A 289 30.64 4.16 7.87
C PRO A 289 30.70 4.93 9.19
N GLU A 290 30.86 6.26 9.18
CA GLU A 290 31.15 7.08 10.37
C GLU A 290 30.05 8.07 10.76
N ILE A 291 28.97 8.23 9.97
CA ILE A 291 27.84 9.07 10.39
C ILE A 291 27.15 8.38 11.57
N PRO A 292 27.08 9.01 12.77
CA PRO A 292 26.38 8.47 13.91
C PRO A 292 24.95 8.08 13.50
N GLU A 293 24.43 6.98 14.03
CA GLU A 293 23.01 6.63 13.89
C GLU A 293 22.19 7.90 14.06
N ALA A 294 21.36 8.23 13.07
CA ALA A 294 20.52 9.42 13.12
C ALA A 294 19.84 9.42 14.50
N GLU A 295 20.03 10.49 15.28
CA GLU A 295 19.30 10.66 16.53
C GLU A 295 17.83 10.49 16.17
N VAL A 296 17.23 9.40 16.67
CA VAL A 296 15.80 9.15 16.51
C VAL A 296 15.14 10.41 17.05
N PRO A 297 14.34 11.14 16.25
CA PRO A 297 13.65 12.31 16.75
C PRO A 297 12.92 11.93 18.04
N VAL A 298 13.27 12.61 19.13
CA VAL A 298 12.77 12.32 20.47
C VAL A 298 11.24 12.17 20.42
N PRO A 299 10.63 11.17 21.08
CA PRO A 299 9.25 10.85 20.79
C PRO A 299 8.28 11.97 21.19
N PHE A 300 7.52 12.38 20.18
CA PHE A 300 6.17 12.92 20.24
C PHE A 300 5.98 14.30 20.90
N SER A 301 5.78 15.31 20.06
CA SER A 301 4.97 16.47 20.45
C SER A 301 3.57 16.03 20.89
N LEU A 302 2.92 16.82 21.76
CA LEU A 302 1.54 16.56 22.20
C LEU A 302 0.56 16.40 21.01
N ARG A 303 0.87 17.03 19.86
CA ARG A 303 0.13 16.90 18.60
C ARG A 303 0.27 15.50 17.99
N ALA A 304 1.48 14.94 17.93
CA ALA A 304 1.71 13.60 17.39
C ALA A 304 1.08 12.48 18.26
N LYS A 305 1.06 12.65 19.60
CA LYS A 305 0.31 11.73 20.48
C LYS A 305 -1.20 11.79 20.26
N ARG A 306 -1.74 12.98 19.98
CA ARG A 306 -3.15 13.15 19.62
C ARG A 306 -3.47 12.50 18.27
N ALA A 307 -2.64 12.69 17.25
CA ALA A 307 -2.83 12.07 15.94
C ALA A 307 -2.77 10.53 16.01
N LEU A 308 -1.78 9.95 16.72
CA LEU A 308 -1.71 8.49 16.91
C LEU A 308 -2.85 7.91 17.74
N ARG A 309 -3.42 8.69 18.68
CA ARG A 309 -4.60 8.26 19.45
C ARG A 309 -5.88 8.32 18.60
N VAL A 310 -5.91 9.18 17.57
CA VAL A 310 -6.99 9.22 16.56
C VAL A 310 -6.84 8.07 15.56
N LEU A 311 -5.61 7.71 15.15
CA LEU A 311 -5.36 6.61 14.21
C LEU A 311 -5.53 5.20 14.82
N ARG A 312 -5.51 5.07 16.16
CA ARG A 312 -5.76 3.80 16.89
C ARG A 312 -7.21 3.65 17.37
N GLY A 313 -8.11 4.54 16.93
CA GLY A 313 -9.51 4.63 17.37
C GLY A 313 -10.47 3.87 16.47
#